data_AF-A0A7W4FKT9-F1
#
_entry.id   AF-A0A7W4FKT9-F1
#
_cell.length_a   1.000
_cell.length_b   1.000
_cell.length_c   1.000
_cell.angle_alpha   90.00
_cell.angle_beta   90.00
_cell.angle_gamma   90.00
#
_symmetry.space_group_name_H-M   'P 1'
#
loop_
_entity.id
_entity.type
_entity.pdbx_description
1 polymer ?
#
loop_
_entity_poly.entity_id
_entity_poly.type
_entity_poly.pdbx_seq_one_letter_code
_entity_poly.pdbx_strand_id
1 'polypeptide(L)'
;MKKVFVLLCLLLVSQSALAGYSLSIYTGKSFNQSLETKNGLAIELKDSNHLAFSIDRTIDSARYGFYFSNTESDFQSSPDKNVEMQYFMFQSAVEVPLSNHINSYVGAQIGANYISPNFASSDTFFASGLYGGLEYLFSDQARILFETRWLATIVNNASNVSCTLPTDENKQCLWHFDGDVLNQFQTSLGFTYRF
;
A
#
# COMPACT_ATOMS: atom_id res chain seq x y z
N MET A 1 19.23 15.61 37.10
CA MET A 1 18.15 16.61 36.87
C MET A 1 18.35 17.43 35.58
N LYS A 2 19.52 18.04 35.32
CA LYS A 2 19.76 18.85 34.08
C LYS A 2 19.60 18.08 32.75
N LYS A 3 19.97 16.79 32.68
CA LYS A 3 19.82 15.97 31.45
C LYS A 3 18.36 15.64 31.09
N VAL A 4 17.49 15.51 32.09
CA VAL A 4 16.05 15.22 31.88
C VAL A 4 15.32 16.45 31.34
N PHE A 5 15.72 17.65 31.80
CA PHE A 5 15.14 18.91 31.35
C PHE A 5 15.48 19.24 29.89
N VAL A 6 16.70 18.89 29.43
CA VAL A 6 17.10 19.06 28.03
C VAL A 6 16.33 18.09 27.10
N LEU A 7 16.11 16.84 27.53
CA LEU A 7 15.30 15.89 26.77
C LEU A 7 13.84 16.33 26.65
N LEU A 8 13.27 16.89 27.73
CA LEU A 8 11.89 17.38 27.74
C LEU A 8 11.72 18.61 26.83
N CYS A 9 12.70 19.53 26.81
CA CYS A 9 12.68 20.65 25.87
C CYS A 9 12.82 20.20 24.40
N LEU A 10 13.61 19.17 24.11
CA LEU A 10 13.76 18.63 22.74
C LEU A 10 12.46 17.97 22.23
N LEU A 11 11.67 17.34 23.12
CA LEU A 11 10.36 16.75 22.79
C LEU A 11 9.25 17.79 22.59
N LEU A 12 9.40 19.00 23.15
CA LEU A 12 8.44 20.09 22.99
C LEU A 12 8.74 20.92 21.72
N VAL A 13 10.01 21.06 21.34
CA VAL A 13 10.41 21.77 20.11
C VAL A 13 10.07 20.96 18.84
N SER A 14 10.02 19.63 18.92
CA SER A 14 9.65 18.78 17.79
C SER A 14 8.19 18.92 17.36
N GLN A 15 7.27 19.26 18.28
CA GLN A 15 5.84 19.39 17.96
C GLN A 15 5.57 20.58 17.03
N SER A 16 6.22 21.72 17.27
CA SER A 16 6.03 22.93 16.45
C SER A 16 6.56 22.77 15.02
N ALA A 17 7.62 21.97 14.83
CA ALA A 17 8.21 21.71 13.51
C ALA A 17 7.39 20.71 12.68
N LEU A 18 6.59 19.86 13.35
CA LEU A 18 5.73 18.86 12.72
C LEU A 18 4.29 19.36 12.47
N ALA A 19 3.96 20.59 12.88
CA ALA A 19 2.64 21.17 12.73
C ALA A 19 2.13 21.06 11.28
N GLY A 20 1.02 20.35 11.09
CA GLY A 20 0.43 20.09 9.77
C GLY A 20 1.02 18.86 9.04
N TYR A 21 1.65 17.95 9.78
CA TYR A 21 1.90 16.60 9.30
C TYR A 21 1.02 15.60 10.04
N SER A 22 0.76 14.46 9.42
CA SER A 22 0.08 13.34 10.03
C SER A 22 0.83 12.04 9.78
N LEU A 23 0.92 11.21 10.81
CA LEU A 23 1.42 9.85 10.72
C LEU A 23 0.25 8.89 10.86
N SER A 24 0.14 7.93 9.96
CA SER A 24 -0.90 6.90 10.01
C SER A 24 -0.30 5.51 9.97
N ILE A 25 -0.91 4.59 10.69
CA ILE A 25 -0.62 3.16 10.63
C ILE A 25 -1.91 2.42 10.30
N TYR A 26 -1.79 1.36 9.50
CA TYR A 26 -2.91 0.63 8.94
C TYR A 26 -2.65 -0.87 9.05
N THR A 27 -3.73 -1.61 9.30
CA THR A 27 -3.76 -3.06 9.17
C THR A 27 -5.08 -3.48 8.57
N GLY A 28 -5.08 -4.53 7.76
CA GLY A 28 -6.27 -4.89 7.03
C GLY A 28 -6.14 -6.12 6.19
N LYS A 29 -7.09 -6.26 5.27
CA LYS A 29 -7.15 -7.32 4.28
C LYS A 29 -6.93 -6.77 2.87
N SER A 30 -6.15 -7.50 2.10
CA SER A 30 -5.91 -7.31 0.67
C SER A 30 -6.59 -8.42 -0.10
N PHE A 31 -7.44 -8.03 -1.05
CA PHE A 31 -8.19 -8.89 -1.95
C PHE A 31 -7.58 -8.76 -3.34
N ASN A 32 -7.13 -9.88 -3.89
CA ASN A 32 -6.50 -9.92 -5.21
C ASN A 32 -7.50 -10.40 -6.25
N GLN A 33 -7.53 -9.76 -7.42
CA GLN A 33 -8.30 -10.29 -8.55
C GLN A 33 -7.52 -11.41 -9.26
N SER A 34 -8.25 -12.37 -9.84
CA SER A 34 -7.68 -13.43 -10.67
C SER A 34 -7.01 -12.85 -11.92
N LEU A 35 -5.80 -13.32 -12.23
CA LEU A 35 -5.06 -12.94 -13.44
C LEU A 35 -5.16 -14.07 -14.46
N GLU A 36 -5.47 -13.76 -15.71
CA GLU A 36 -5.44 -14.74 -16.81
C GLU A 36 -4.11 -14.64 -17.56
N THR A 37 -3.45 -15.78 -17.81
CA THR A 37 -2.21 -15.85 -18.59
C THR A 37 -2.46 -16.16 -20.06
N LYS A 38 -1.48 -15.91 -20.96
CA LYS A 38 -1.53 -16.21 -22.42
C LYS A 38 -1.96 -17.64 -22.75
N ASN A 39 -1.70 -18.58 -21.84
CA ASN A 39 -2.02 -19.99 -22.03
C ASN A 39 -3.42 -20.36 -21.51
N GLY A 40 -4.24 -19.37 -21.13
CA GLY A 40 -5.58 -19.57 -20.54
C GLY A 40 -5.53 -20.09 -19.10
N LEU A 41 -4.38 -20.00 -18.42
CA LEU A 41 -4.25 -20.42 -17.03
C LEU A 41 -4.64 -19.24 -16.12
N ALA A 42 -5.70 -19.42 -15.33
CA ALA A 42 -6.08 -18.50 -14.27
C ALA A 42 -5.12 -18.65 -13.08
N ILE A 43 -4.43 -17.56 -12.74
CA ILE A 43 -3.60 -17.44 -11.55
C ILE A 43 -4.41 -16.69 -10.50
N GLU A 44 -4.79 -17.41 -9.45
CA GLU A 44 -5.49 -16.86 -8.29
C GLU A 44 -4.52 -16.71 -7.11
N LEU A 45 -4.37 -15.49 -6.63
CA LEU A 45 -3.68 -15.16 -5.39
C LEU A 45 -4.70 -15.15 -4.25
N LYS A 46 -4.37 -15.79 -3.13
CA LYS A 46 -5.24 -15.75 -1.94
C LYS A 46 -5.31 -14.35 -1.36
N ASP A 47 -6.46 -14.06 -0.76
CA ASP A 47 -6.61 -12.91 0.12
C ASP A 47 -5.61 -13.01 1.28
N SER A 48 -5.02 -11.88 1.63
CA SER A 48 -3.99 -11.80 2.65
C SER A 48 -4.21 -10.61 3.56
N ASN A 49 -3.45 -10.57 4.64
CA ASN A 49 -3.41 -9.40 5.50
C ASN A 49 -2.29 -8.48 5.03
N HIS A 50 -2.46 -7.17 5.24
CA HIS A 50 -1.42 -6.19 4.97
C HIS A 50 -1.16 -5.30 6.18
N LEU A 51 0.05 -4.75 6.21
CA LEU A 51 0.44 -3.69 7.12
C LEU A 51 0.92 -2.51 6.28
N ALA A 52 0.49 -1.31 6.68
CA ALA A 52 0.85 -0.10 5.98
C ALA A 52 1.08 1.07 6.94
N PHE A 53 1.80 2.07 6.45
CA PHE A 53 1.97 3.34 7.13
C PHE A 53 1.97 4.49 6.13
N SER A 54 1.59 5.69 6.56
CA SER A 54 1.69 6.90 5.76
C SER A 54 2.23 8.07 6.56
N ILE A 55 2.90 8.97 5.84
CA ILE A 55 3.29 10.29 6.35
C ILE A 55 2.74 11.29 5.36
N ASP A 56 1.84 12.15 5.84
CA ASP A 56 1.13 13.11 5.00
C ASP A 56 1.30 14.52 5.54
N ARG A 57 1.44 15.48 4.63
CA ARG A 57 1.23 16.89 4.91
C ARG A 57 -0.26 17.17 4.85
N THR A 58 -0.80 17.79 5.89
CA THR A 58 -2.18 18.26 5.95
C THR A 58 -2.25 19.75 5.64
N ILE A 59 -3.20 20.12 4.79
CA ILE A 59 -3.56 21.49 4.43
C ILE A 59 -5.08 21.63 4.56
N ASP A 60 -5.60 22.84 4.38
CA ASP A 60 -7.04 23.08 4.48
C ASP A 60 -7.80 22.20 3.48
N SER A 61 -8.65 21.32 4.01
CA SER A 61 -9.49 20.38 3.25
C SER A 61 -8.75 19.41 2.33
N ALA A 62 -7.44 19.20 2.50
CA ALA A 62 -6.71 18.22 1.72
C ALA A 62 -5.44 17.72 2.43
N ARG A 63 -4.89 16.62 1.91
CA ARG A 63 -3.61 16.07 2.36
C ARG A 63 -2.86 15.44 1.21
N TYR A 64 -1.54 15.42 1.29
CA TYR A 64 -0.69 14.72 0.35
C TYR A 64 0.56 14.18 1.03
N GLY A 65 1.12 13.08 0.54
CA GLY A 65 2.21 12.42 1.22
C GLY A 65 2.62 11.10 0.61
N PHE A 66 3.22 10.27 1.45
CA PHE A 66 3.72 8.97 1.05
C PHE A 66 3.02 7.88 1.85
N TYR A 67 2.69 6.80 1.15
CA TYR A 67 2.14 5.59 1.70
C TYR A 67 3.03 4.41 1.34
N PHE A 68 3.29 3.59 2.34
CA PHE A 68 3.94 2.30 2.17
C PHE A 68 3.00 1.19 2.65
N SER A 69 2.91 0.11 1.89
CA SER A 69 2.20 -1.12 2.31
C SER A 69 3.03 -2.34 1.98
N ASN A 70 3.01 -3.31 2.88
CA ASN A 70 3.52 -4.65 2.64
C ASN A 70 2.41 -5.69 2.75
N THR A 71 2.40 -6.61 1.80
CA THR A 71 1.40 -7.70 1.71
C THR A 71 2.09 -8.97 1.24
N GLU A 72 1.85 -10.09 1.90
CA GLU A 72 2.34 -11.40 1.48
C GLU A 72 1.15 -12.30 1.16
N SER A 73 1.09 -12.84 -0.06
CA SER A 73 -0.01 -13.66 -0.56
C SER A 73 0.47 -14.99 -1.11
N ASP A 74 -0.21 -16.08 -0.75
CA ASP A 74 0.03 -17.42 -1.27
C ASP A 74 -0.74 -17.68 -2.57
N PHE A 75 -0.22 -18.57 -3.41
CA PHE A 75 -0.95 -19.08 -4.58
C PHE A 75 -2.06 -20.03 -4.15
N GLN A 76 -3.26 -19.86 -4.72
CA GLN A 76 -4.39 -20.74 -4.41
C GLN A 76 -4.11 -22.20 -4.78
N SER A 77 -3.45 -22.42 -5.93
CA SER A 77 -3.11 -23.76 -6.46
C SER A 77 -1.80 -24.34 -5.92
N SER A 78 -1.00 -23.58 -5.17
CA SER A 78 0.32 -24.04 -4.66
C SER A 78 0.73 -23.24 -3.42
N PRO A 79 0.36 -23.70 -2.21
CA PRO A 79 0.64 -22.99 -0.96
C PRO A 79 2.13 -22.75 -0.67
N ASP A 80 3.03 -23.56 -1.23
CA ASP A 80 4.49 -23.40 -1.05
C ASP A 80 5.07 -22.25 -1.88
N LYS A 81 4.24 -21.64 -2.75
CA LYS A 81 4.59 -20.48 -3.57
C LYS A 81 3.91 -19.26 -2.97
N ASN A 82 4.69 -18.24 -2.65
CA ASN A 82 4.20 -16.95 -2.15
C ASN A 82 4.73 -15.81 -3.01
N VAL A 83 4.03 -14.68 -2.94
CA VAL A 83 4.40 -13.40 -3.55
C VAL A 83 4.26 -12.32 -2.51
N GLU A 84 5.36 -11.61 -2.27
CA GLU A 84 5.37 -10.38 -1.49
C GLU A 84 5.16 -9.18 -2.43
N MET A 85 4.27 -8.26 -2.04
CA MET A 85 3.95 -7.02 -2.75
C MET A 85 4.18 -5.83 -1.83
N GLN A 86 5.08 -4.95 -2.25
CA GLN A 86 5.45 -3.74 -1.52
C GLN A 86 5.09 -2.50 -2.34
N TYR A 87 4.11 -1.74 -1.88
CA TYR A 87 3.66 -0.52 -2.54
C TYR A 87 4.36 0.70 -1.96
N PHE A 88 4.97 1.50 -2.83
CA PHE A 88 5.55 2.80 -2.51
C PHE A 88 4.79 3.87 -3.30
N MET A 89 3.88 4.56 -2.63
CA MET A 89 2.88 5.42 -3.29
C MET A 89 3.00 6.85 -2.82
N PHE A 90 3.07 7.79 -3.76
CA PHE A 90 2.71 9.17 -3.51
C PHE A 90 1.19 9.29 -3.58
N GLN A 91 0.58 9.92 -2.59
CA GLN A 91 -0.87 10.01 -2.46
C GLN A 91 -1.33 11.44 -2.21
N SER A 92 -2.54 11.75 -2.66
CA SER A 92 -3.21 13.02 -2.40
C SER A 92 -4.71 12.77 -2.23
N ALA A 93 -5.32 13.42 -1.23
CA ALA A 93 -6.75 13.31 -0.95
C ALA A 93 -7.35 14.66 -0.58
N VAL A 94 -8.64 14.81 -0.92
CA VAL A 94 -9.50 15.89 -0.43
C VAL A 94 -10.25 15.38 0.79
N GLU A 95 -10.33 16.20 1.84
CA GLU A 95 -11.03 15.92 3.08
C GLU A 95 -12.35 16.69 3.15
N VAL A 96 -13.42 15.98 3.51
CA VAL A 96 -14.78 16.51 3.63
C VAL A 96 -15.29 16.26 5.04
N PRO A 97 -15.54 17.30 5.85
CA PRO A 97 -16.14 17.13 7.17
C PRO A 97 -17.61 16.72 7.00
N LEU A 98 -17.98 15.55 7.51
CA LEU A 98 -19.37 15.05 7.47
C LEU A 98 -20.13 15.42 8.74
N SER A 99 -19.45 15.49 9.88
CA SER A 99 -19.98 15.95 11.16
C SER A 99 -18.85 16.41 12.08
N ASN A 100 -19.18 16.89 13.28
CA ASN A 100 -18.18 17.35 14.26
C ASN A 100 -17.12 16.30 14.63
N HIS A 101 -17.42 15.00 14.47
CA HIS A 101 -16.52 13.91 14.85
C HIS A 101 -16.21 12.95 13.69
N ILE A 102 -16.69 13.24 12.48
CA ILE A 102 -16.50 12.36 11.33
C ILE A 102 -16.05 13.17 10.13
N ASN A 103 -14.88 12.81 9.62
CA ASN A 103 -14.40 13.29 8.33
C ASN A 103 -14.43 12.14 7.32
N SER A 104 -14.67 12.47 6.06
CA SER A 104 -14.43 11.57 4.95
C SER A 104 -13.30 12.11 4.10
N TYR A 105 -12.69 11.25 3.29
CA TYR A 105 -11.74 11.66 2.30
C TYR A 105 -11.80 10.76 1.08
N VAL A 106 -11.41 11.34 -0.05
CA VAL A 106 -11.23 10.62 -1.31
C VAL A 106 -9.96 11.13 -1.96
N GLY A 107 -9.17 10.21 -2.50
CA GLY A 107 -7.87 10.52 -3.04
C GLY A 107 -7.43 9.59 -4.15
N ALA A 108 -6.31 9.97 -4.74
CA ALA A 108 -5.62 9.23 -5.78
C ALA A 108 -4.15 9.07 -5.42
N GLN A 109 -3.52 8.07 -6.02
CA GLN A 109 -2.14 7.74 -5.75
C GLN A 109 -1.43 7.18 -6.96
N ILE A 110 -0.13 7.42 -7.01
CA ILE A 110 0.78 6.93 -8.05
C ILE A 110 2.10 6.54 -7.42
N GLY A 111 2.81 5.58 -8.00
CA GLY A 111 4.06 5.12 -7.44
C GLY A 111 4.52 3.82 -8.06
N ALA A 112 5.12 2.97 -7.21
CA ALA A 112 5.69 1.71 -7.63
C ALA A 112 5.19 0.56 -6.74
N ASN A 113 5.10 -0.62 -7.33
CA ASN A 113 4.87 -1.88 -6.64
C ASN A 113 6.07 -2.79 -6.89
N TYR A 114 6.79 -3.11 -5.83
CA TYR A 114 7.87 -4.09 -5.85
C TYR A 114 7.28 -5.47 -5.55
N ILE A 115 7.40 -6.38 -6.52
CA ILE A 115 6.85 -7.73 -6.44
C ILE A 115 8.01 -8.71 -6.31
N SER A 116 8.01 -9.48 -5.22
CA SER A 116 9.06 -10.45 -4.90
C SER A 116 8.47 -11.85 -4.68
N PRO A 117 8.45 -12.70 -5.71
CA PRO A 117 8.06 -14.10 -5.57
C PRO A 117 9.19 -14.98 -5.01
N ASN A 118 8.89 -16.02 -4.23
CA ASN A 118 9.94 -16.93 -3.71
C ASN A 118 10.53 -17.91 -4.74
N PHE A 119 9.96 -18.03 -5.93
CA PHE A 119 10.40 -18.96 -6.98
C PHE A 119 10.92 -18.26 -8.26
N ALA A 120 10.98 -16.92 -8.28
CA ALA A 120 11.40 -16.14 -9.44
C ALA A 120 12.16 -14.89 -8.99
N SER A 121 12.75 -14.16 -9.96
CA SER A 121 13.35 -12.85 -9.67
C SER A 121 12.28 -11.82 -9.33
N SER A 122 12.60 -10.91 -8.41
CA SER A 122 11.76 -9.75 -8.11
C SER A 122 11.82 -8.68 -9.19
N ASP A 123 10.78 -7.88 -9.29
CA ASP A 123 10.71 -6.77 -10.26
C ASP A 123 9.86 -5.61 -9.70
N THR A 124 10.03 -4.42 -10.26
CA THR A 124 9.34 -3.20 -9.86
C THR A 124 8.45 -2.70 -11.00
N PHE A 125 7.17 -2.54 -10.70
CA PHE A 125 6.17 -2.11 -11.66
C PHE A 125 5.60 -0.76 -11.28
N PHE A 126 5.16 0.00 -12.28
CA PHE A 126 4.40 1.21 -12.02
C PHE A 126 3.05 0.85 -11.39
N ALA A 127 2.65 1.60 -10.36
CA ALA A 127 1.37 1.41 -9.69
C ALA A 127 0.62 2.74 -9.60
N SER A 128 -0.69 2.65 -9.65
CA SER A 128 -1.62 3.76 -9.44
C SER A 128 -2.83 3.28 -8.68
N GLY A 129 -3.66 4.20 -8.20
CA GLY A 129 -4.84 3.80 -7.45
C GLY A 129 -5.72 4.95 -7.02
N LEU A 130 -6.86 4.58 -6.46
CA LEU A 130 -7.81 5.46 -5.80
C LEU A 130 -8.05 4.94 -4.39
N TYR A 131 -8.29 5.84 -3.45
CA TYR A 131 -8.57 5.46 -2.07
C TYR A 131 -9.59 6.41 -1.46
N GLY A 132 -10.33 5.91 -0.48
CA GLY A 132 -11.32 6.68 0.22
C GLY A 132 -11.68 6.03 1.54
N GLY A 133 -12.07 6.86 2.49
CA GLY A 133 -12.32 6.41 3.84
C GLY A 133 -13.10 7.37 4.69
N LEU A 134 -13.30 6.93 5.93
CA LEU A 134 -13.93 7.65 7.02
C LEU A 134 -12.95 7.73 8.18
N GLU A 135 -12.82 8.89 8.79
CA GLU A 135 -12.06 9.12 10.01
C GLU A 135 -13.03 9.51 11.12
N TYR A 136 -12.95 8.83 12.25
CA TYR A 136 -13.58 9.23 13.50
C TYR A 136 -12.57 9.98 14.37
N LEU A 137 -12.91 11.21 14.75
CA LEU A 137 -12.06 12.11 15.52
C LEU A 137 -12.30 11.87 17.02
N PHE A 138 -11.33 11.28 17.70
CA PHE A 138 -11.34 11.19 19.18
C PHE A 138 -10.90 12.50 19.82
N SER A 139 -9.94 13.17 19.19
CA SER A 139 -9.47 14.51 19.52
C SER A 139 -9.05 15.23 18.24
N ASP A 140 -8.57 16.48 18.38
CA ASP A 140 -8.02 17.23 17.25
C ASP A 140 -6.83 16.52 16.59
N GLN A 141 -6.05 15.77 17.39
CA GLN A 141 -4.85 15.03 16.95
C GLN A 141 -5.13 13.57 16.60
N ALA A 142 -5.90 12.87 17.42
CA ALA A 142 -6.02 11.41 17.36
C ALA A 142 -7.29 10.96 16.65
N ARG A 143 -7.12 10.10 15.64
CA ARG A 143 -8.21 9.63 14.77
C ARG A 143 -8.09 8.13 14.53
N ILE A 144 -9.24 7.47 14.45
CA ILE A 144 -9.33 6.11 13.88
C ILE A 144 -9.90 6.25 12.49
N LEU A 145 -9.39 5.47 11.55
CA LEU A 145 -9.86 5.50 10.18
C LEU A 145 -10.27 4.10 9.72
N PHE A 146 -11.24 4.09 8.82
CA PHE A 146 -11.56 2.96 7.96
C PHE A 146 -11.32 3.39 6.52
N GLU A 147 -10.41 2.71 5.83
CA GLU A 147 -10.00 3.04 4.47
C GLU A 147 -10.24 1.87 3.52
N THR A 148 -10.72 2.19 2.33
CA THR A 148 -10.70 1.29 1.19
C THR A 148 -9.80 1.87 0.12
N ARG A 149 -9.03 1.01 -0.55
CA ARG A 149 -8.06 1.38 -1.55
C ARG A 149 -8.11 0.42 -2.71
N TRP A 150 -8.15 0.96 -3.92
CA TRP A 150 -7.99 0.23 -5.16
C TRP A 150 -6.60 0.53 -5.72
N LEU A 151 -5.85 -0.53 -6.02
CA LEU A 151 -4.50 -0.52 -6.54
C LEU A 151 -4.46 -1.20 -7.90
N ALA A 152 -3.85 -0.53 -8.86
CA ALA A 152 -3.65 -0.98 -10.23
C ALA A 152 -2.16 -0.93 -10.54
N THR A 153 -1.53 -2.09 -10.69
CA THR A 153 -0.11 -2.24 -11.08
C THR A 153 -0.02 -2.57 -12.56
N ILE A 154 0.66 -1.73 -13.34
CA ILE A 154 0.82 -1.94 -14.78
C ILE A 154 1.98 -2.91 -15.01
N VAL A 155 1.66 -4.11 -15.50
CA VAL A 155 2.63 -5.18 -15.75
C VAL A 155 2.84 -5.26 -17.26
N ASN A 156 3.61 -4.32 -17.83
CA ASN A 156 3.83 -4.27 -19.28
C ASN A 156 4.95 -5.25 -19.71
N ASN A 157 4.78 -5.80 -20.92
CA ASN A 157 5.47 -6.90 -21.58
C ASN A 157 7.01 -6.76 -21.78
N ALA A 158 7.66 -5.71 -21.26
CA ALA A 158 9.09 -5.46 -21.46
C ALA A 158 9.99 -5.99 -20.32
N SER A 159 9.40 -6.42 -19.20
CA SER A 159 10.14 -7.08 -18.13
C SER A 159 10.45 -8.52 -18.53
N ASN A 160 11.65 -8.73 -19.06
CA ASN A 160 12.26 -10.05 -19.16
C ASN A 160 12.53 -10.55 -17.74
N VAL A 161 11.56 -11.24 -17.14
CA VAL A 161 11.82 -12.13 -16.01
C VAL A 161 12.67 -13.27 -16.57
N SER A 162 13.99 -13.07 -16.57
CA SER A 162 14.95 -14.01 -17.12
C SER A 162 14.97 -15.24 -16.22
N CYS A 163 14.24 -16.27 -16.64
CA CYS A 163 14.36 -17.63 -16.12
C CYS A 163 15.80 -18.14 -16.38
N THR A 164 16.77 -17.78 -15.54
CA THR A 164 18.10 -18.41 -15.54
C THR A 164 18.03 -19.72 -14.77
N LEU A 165 17.52 -20.77 -15.40
CA LEU A 165 17.78 -22.15 -15.01
C LEU A 165 18.22 -22.95 -16.25
N PRO A 166 19.18 -23.88 -16.10
CA PRO A 166 19.94 -24.43 -17.21
C PRO A 166 19.08 -25.40 -18.05
N THR A 167 19.12 -25.19 -19.36
CA THR A 167 18.94 -26.17 -20.44
C THR A 167 18.12 -27.42 -20.11
N ASP A 168 16.79 -27.30 -20.21
CA ASP A 168 15.92 -28.41 -20.55
C ASP A 168 14.81 -27.87 -21.47
N GLU A 169 14.82 -28.28 -22.73
CA GLU A 169 14.09 -27.71 -23.87
C GLU A 169 12.54 -27.81 -23.78
N ASN A 170 11.98 -28.25 -22.65
CA ASN A 170 10.54 -28.47 -22.48
C ASN A 170 9.92 -27.82 -21.23
N LYS A 171 10.61 -26.89 -20.55
CA LYS A 171 10.03 -26.12 -19.44
C LYS A 171 9.85 -24.66 -19.83
N GLN A 172 8.76 -24.39 -20.54
CA GLN A 172 8.32 -23.02 -20.81
C GLN A 172 8.13 -22.29 -19.47
N CYS A 173 8.84 -21.17 -19.33
CA CYS A 173 8.76 -20.25 -18.19
C CYS A 173 7.29 -19.81 -18.04
N LEU A 174 6.58 -20.37 -17.06
CA LEU A 174 5.12 -20.27 -16.82
C LEU A 174 4.68 -18.89 -16.28
N TRP A 175 5.55 -17.89 -16.33
CA TRP A 175 5.42 -16.61 -15.64
C TRP A 175 5.39 -15.46 -16.65
N HIS A 176 4.29 -15.38 -17.38
CA HIS A 176 3.98 -14.26 -18.26
C HIS A 176 2.54 -13.82 -18.00
N PHE A 177 2.39 -12.70 -17.31
CA PHE A 177 1.08 -12.06 -17.10
C PHE A 177 0.64 -11.44 -18.43
N ASP A 178 -0.55 -11.80 -18.91
CA ASP A 178 -1.15 -11.18 -20.12
C ASP A 178 -2.21 -10.14 -19.76
N GLY A 179 -2.46 -9.94 -18.47
CA GLY A 179 -3.19 -8.78 -17.98
C GLY A 179 -2.27 -7.57 -17.93
N ASP A 180 -2.61 -6.52 -18.68
CA ASP A 180 -1.88 -5.25 -18.66
C ASP A 180 -1.81 -4.63 -17.26
N VAL A 181 -2.75 -5.00 -16.37
CA VAL A 181 -2.92 -4.42 -15.05
C VAL A 181 -3.31 -5.47 -13.99
N LEU A 182 -2.49 -5.60 -12.94
CA LEU A 182 -2.81 -6.32 -11.73
C LEU A 182 -3.65 -5.43 -10.81
N ASN A 183 -4.86 -5.90 -10.47
CA ASN A 183 -5.80 -5.16 -9.63
C ASN A 183 -5.88 -5.77 -8.22
N GLN A 184 -5.73 -4.92 -7.21
CA GLN A 184 -5.86 -5.29 -5.80
C GLN A 184 -6.77 -4.31 -5.08
N PHE A 185 -7.63 -4.81 -4.20
CA PHE A 185 -8.45 -4.01 -3.30
C PHE A 185 -7.98 -4.22 -1.86
N GLN A 186 -7.72 -3.14 -1.12
CA GLN A 186 -7.34 -3.20 0.28
C GLN A 186 -8.43 -2.55 1.14
N THR A 187 -8.80 -3.21 2.22
CA THR A 187 -9.66 -2.65 3.27
C THR A 187 -8.89 -2.62 4.58
N SER A 188 -8.79 -1.45 5.19
CA SER A 188 -7.91 -1.21 6.34
C SER A 188 -8.64 -0.53 7.49
N LEU A 189 -8.28 -0.93 8.69
CA LEU A 189 -8.47 -0.13 9.89
C LEU A 189 -7.13 0.52 10.25
N GLY A 190 -7.17 1.77 10.66
CA GLY A 190 -5.95 2.50 10.97
C GLY A 190 -6.12 3.50 12.09
N PHE A 191 -4.98 4.00 12.52
CA PHE A 191 -4.86 5.08 13.49
C PHE A 191 -4.01 6.19 12.87
N THR A 192 -4.47 7.43 12.98
CA THR A 192 -3.76 8.62 12.53
C THR A 192 -3.53 9.55 13.71
N TYR A 193 -2.31 10.06 13.80
CA TYR A 193 -1.94 11.15 14.69
C TYR A 193 -1.55 12.38 13.85
N ARG A 194 -2.25 13.50 14.06
CA ARG A 194 -1.91 14.80 13.47
C ARG A 194 -1.16 15.66 14.48
N PHE A 195 -0.02 16.20 14.06
CA PHE A 195 0.85 17.04 14.86
C PHE A 195 0.45 18.51 14.81
#